data_AF-A0A930XHP3-F1
#
_entry.id   AF-A0A930XHP3-F1
#
_cell.length_a   1.000
_cell.length_b   1.000
_cell.length_c   1.000
_cell.angle_alpha   90.00
_cell.angle_beta   90.00
_cell.angle_gamma   90.00
#
_symmetry.space_group_name_H-M   'P 1'
#
loop_
_entity.id
_entity.type
_entity.pdbx_description
1 polymer ?
#
loop_
_entity_poly.entity_id
_entity_poly.type
_entity_poly.pdbx_seq_one_letter_code
_entity_poly.pdbx_strand_id
1 'polypeptide(L)'
;MNISIELPSDLENELSAEASQLKLPLSEYILRVLSFRPFLQNPPKTGLDLVAYWESVGVINSRPDIADSQEYARRLRDQAEHRERV
;
A
#
# COMPACT_ATOMS: atom_id res chain seq x y z
N MET A 1 12.49 10.51 10.73
CA MET A 1 11.02 10.40 10.64
C MET A 1 10.63 9.15 11.40
N ASN A 2 9.67 9.22 12.33
CA ASN A 2 9.22 8.06 13.09
C ASN A 2 7.85 7.63 12.53
N ILE A 3 7.67 6.33 12.28
CA ILE A 3 6.41 5.73 11.84
C ILE A 3 6.10 4.60 12.82
N SER A 4 4.93 4.66 13.46
CA SER A 4 4.42 3.55 14.27
C SER A 4 3.50 2.70 13.40
N ILE A 5 3.72 1.39 13.40
CA ILE A 5 2.91 0.41 12.66
C ILE A 5 2.37 -0.58 13.69
N GLU A 6 1.06 -0.63 13.84
CA GLU A 6 0.40 -1.65 14.65
C GLU A 6 0.21 -2.90 13.80
N LEU A 7 0.81 -4.02 14.24
CA LEU A 7 0.71 -5.30 13.56
C LEU A 7 -0.31 -6.20 14.29
N PRO A 8 -1.18 -6.92 13.57
CA PRO A 8 -1.91 -8.03 14.16
C PRO A 8 -0.96 -9.07 14.73
N SER A 9 -1.32 -9.69 15.85
CA SER A 9 -0.46 -10.63 16.58
C SER A 9 0.07 -11.77 15.70
N ASP A 10 -0.77 -12.30 14.81
CA ASP A 10 -0.40 -13.39 13.91
C ASP A 10 0.70 -12.97 12.92
N LEU A 11 0.60 -11.74 12.39
CA LEU A 11 1.59 -11.19 11.46
C LEU A 11 2.91 -10.85 12.16
N GLU A 12 2.86 -10.33 13.38
CA GLU A 12 4.07 -10.08 14.17
C GLU A 12 4.84 -11.39 14.44
N ASN A 13 4.12 -12.47 14.75
CA ASN A 13 4.72 -13.78 14.98
C ASN A 13 5.38 -14.36 13.71
N GLU A 14 4.71 -14.25 12.56
CA GLU A 14 5.24 -14.69 11.28
C GLU A 14 6.53 -13.93 10.92
N LEU A 15 6.50 -12.59 10.98
CA LEU A 15 7.67 -11.75 10.70
C LEU A 15 8.81 -12.00 11.68
N SER A 16 8.50 -12.29 12.95
CA SER A 16 9.50 -12.62 13.98
C SER A 16 10.18 -13.96 13.70
N ALA A 17 9.42 -14.95 13.22
CA ALA A 17 9.97 -16.23 12.82
C ALA A 17 10.90 -16.09 11.61
N GLU A 18 10.50 -15.31 10.59
CA GLU A 18 11.32 -15.02 9.42
C GLU A 18 12.61 -14.26 9.79
N ALA A 19 12.51 -13.25 10.66
CA ALA A 19 13.66 -12.50 11.17
C ALA A 19 14.64 -13.44 11.91
N SER A 20 14.12 -14.36 12.72
CA SER A 20 14.91 -15.33 13.48
C SER A 20 15.69 -16.28 12.56
N GLN A 21 15.07 -16.74 11.47
CA GLN A 21 15.76 -17.58 10.46
C GLN A 21 16.94 -16.86 9.82
N LEU A 22 16.83 -15.54 9.64
CA LEU A 22 17.89 -14.69 9.09
C LEU A 22 18.87 -14.17 10.16
N LYS A 23 18.66 -14.51 11.44
CA LYS A 23 19.42 -13.99 12.59
C LYS A 23 19.40 -12.46 12.68
N LEU A 24 18.27 -11.86 12.36
CA LEU A 24 18.05 -10.42 12.41
C LEU A 24 17.07 -10.05 13.53
N PRO A 25 17.22 -8.88 14.16
CA PRO A 25 16.15 -8.28 14.96
C PRO A 25 14.90 -8.04 14.10
N LEU A 26 13.71 -8.17 14.70
CA LEU A 26 12.43 -7.91 14.01
C LEU A 26 12.40 -6.51 13.37
N SER A 27 12.90 -5.49 14.06
CA SER A 27 12.94 -4.12 13.56
C SER A 27 13.78 -3.98 12.28
N GLU A 28 14.95 -4.63 12.21
CA GLU A 28 15.80 -4.64 11.01
C GLU A 28 15.15 -5.44 9.88
N TYR A 29 14.50 -6.55 10.21
CA TYR A 29 13.77 -7.34 9.24
C TYR A 29 12.60 -6.56 8.63
N ILE A 30 11.80 -5.88 9.45
CA ILE A 30 10.71 -4.98 8.99
C ILE A 30 11.28 -3.89 8.07
N LEU A 31 12.40 -3.26 8.44
CA LEU A 31 13.04 -2.27 7.57
C LEU A 31 13.45 -2.86 6.23
N ARG A 32 13.96 -4.09 6.23
CA ARG A 32 14.34 -4.80 5.00
C ARG A 32 13.12 -5.10 4.13
N VAL A 33 12.03 -5.57 4.71
CA VAL A 33 10.75 -5.80 3.99
C VAL A 33 10.22 -4.48 3.41
N LEU A 34 10.21 -3.40 4.19
CA LEU A 34 9.77 -2.08 3.72
C LEU A 34 10.69 -1.49 2.65
N SER A 35 11.99 -1.79 2.71
CA SER A 35 12.98 -1.41 1.69
C SER A 35 12.86 -2.27 0.43
N PHE A 36 12.44 -3.53 0.57
CA PHE A 36 12.00 -4.41 -0.51
C PHE A 36 10.62 -3.97 -1.00
N ARG A 37 10.56 -2.75 -1.55
CA ARG A 37 9.48 -2.42 -2.48
C ARG A 37 9.69 -3.34 -3.69
N PRO A 38 8.72 -4.17 -4.11
CA PRO A 38 8.76 -4.71 -5.45
C PRO A 38 8.74 -3.51 -6.38
N PHE A 39 9.91 -3.08 -6.82
CA PHE A 39 10.03 -2.25 -7.99
C PHE A 39 9.42 -3.11 -9.09
N LEU A 40 8.34 -2.62 -9.71
CA LEU A 40 7.71 -3.31 -10.83
C LEU A 40 8.80 -3.51 -11.88
N GLN A 41 9.40 -4.70 -11.93
CA GLN A 41 10.54 -4.96 -12.82
C GLN A 41 10.15 -4.74 -14.28
N ASN A 42 8.87 -4.96 -14.59
CA ASN A 42 8.22 -4.56 -15.82
C ASN A 42 7.01 -3.70 -15.47
N PRO A 43 7.18 -2.38 -15.33
CA PRO A 43 6.03 -1.53 -15.09
C PRO A 43 5.10 -1.58 -16.31
N PRO A 44 3.77 -1.52 -16.11
CA PRO A 44 2.81 -1.49 -17.20
C PRO A 44 3.13 -0.32 -18.12
N LYS A 45 3.23 -0.58 -19.43
CA LYS A 45 3.64 0.41 -20.44
C LYS A 45 2.44 1.09 -21.09
N THR A 46 1.29 0.43 -21.06
CA THR A 46 0.03 0.93 -21.60
C THR A 46 -1.05 1.01 -20.54
N GLY A 47 -2.13 1.73 -20.84
CA GLY A 47 -3.31 1.76 -19.96
C GLY A 47 -3.94 0.37 -19.76
N LEU A 48 -3.91 -0.49 -20.79
CA LEU A 48 -4.42 -1.85 -20.68
C LEU A 48 -3.58 -2.69 -19.71
N ASP A 49 -2.25 -2.62 -19.84
CA ASP A 49 -1.34 -3.33 -18.93
C ASP A 49 -1.53 -2.87 -17.47
N LEU A 50 -1.81 -1.58 -17.28
CA LEU A 50 -2.04 -0.99 -15.96
C LEU A 50 -3.32 -1.53 -15.31
N VAL A 51 -4.41 -1.62 -16.09
CA VAL A 51 -5.68 -2.19 -15.61
C VAL A 51 -5.49 -3.68 -15.28
N ALA A 52 -4.82 -4.44 -16.15
CA ALA A 52 -4.54 -5.85 -15.90
C ALA A 52 -3.68 -6.07 -14.64
N TYR A 53 -2.70 -5.19 -14.41
CA TYR A 53 -1.92 -5.20 -13.17
C TYR A 53 -2.79 -4.92 -11.94
N TRP A 54 -3.64 -3.89 -11.97
CA TRP A 54 -4.54 -3.57 -10.85
C TRP A 54 -5.50 -4.70 -10.52
N GLU A 55 -5.97 -5.43 -11.52
CA GLU A 55 -6.80 -6.62 -11.33
C GLU A 55 -6.01 -7.72 -10.62
N SER A 56 -4.79 -8.03 -11.08
CA SER A 56 -3.99 -9.12 -10.52
C SER A 56 -3.55 -8.90 -9.08
N VAL A 57 -3.35 -7.63 -8.68
CA VAL A 57 -3.05 -7.27 -7.28
C VAL A 57 -4.30 -6.96 -6.44
N GLY A 58 -5.50 -7.17 -6.97
CA GLY A 58 -6.76 -7.05 -6.22
C GLY A 58 -7.17 -5.60 -5.90
N VAL A 59 -6.67 -4.62 -6.64
CA VAL A 59 -7.03 -3.20 -6.45
C VAL A 59 -8.41 -2.90 -7.03
N ILE A 60 -8.80 -3.55 -8.13
CA ILE A 60 -10.14 -3.40 -8.70
C ILE A 60 -11.18 -3.88 -7.68
N ASN A 61 -12.23 -3.07 -7.45
CA ASN A 61 -13.29 -3.29 -6.45
C ASN A 61 -12.85 -3.25 -4.98
N SER A 62 -11.61 -2.84 -4.66
CA SER A 62 -11.14 -2.69 -3.28
C SER A 62 -11.81 -1.57 -2.47
N ARG A 63 -12.54 -0.67 -3.14
CA ARG A 63 -13.27 0.46 -2.54
C ARG A 63 -14.78 0.36 -2.80
N PRO A 64 -15.47 -0.63 -2.21
CA PRO A 64 -16.91 -0.80 -2.39
C PRO A 64 -17.74 0.33 -1.76
N ASP A 65 -17.13 1.12 -0.87
CA ASP A 65 -17.71 2.31 -0.26
C ASP A 65 -17.87 3.48 -1.25
N ILE A 66 -17.17 3.44 -2.39
CA ILE A 66 -17.28 4.45 -3.46
C ILE A 66 -18.16 3.89 -4.59
N ALA A 67 -19.46 4.17 -4.50
CA ALA A 67 -20.42 3.73 -5.52
C ALA A 67 -20.31 4.51 -6.85
N ASP A 68 -20.10 5.84 -6.77
CA ASP A 68 -19.81 6.69 -7.93
C ASP A 68 -18.41 7.29 -7.80
N SER A 69 -17.47 6.72 -8.54
CA SER A 69 -16.07 7.15 -8.52
C SER A 69 -15.88 8.55 -9.10
N GLN A 70 -16.73 8.99 -10.02
CA GLN A 70 -16.63 10.32 -10.62
C GLN A 70 -17.12 11.39 -9.65
N GLU A 71 -18.27 11.16 -9.01
CA GLU A 71 -18.79 12.08 -7.99
C GLU A 71 -17.82 12.20 -6.82
N TYR A 72 -17.29 11.07 -6.34
CA TYR A 72 -16.28 11.05 -5.28
C TYR A 72 -15.03 11.85 -5.68
N ALA A 73 -14.54 11.70 -6.91
CA ALA A 73 -13.41 12.45 -7.43
C ALA A 73 -13.68 13.96 -7.60
N ARG A 74 -14.93 14.38 -7.86
CA ARG A 74 -15.33 15.80 -7.85
C ARG A 74 -15.28 16.34 -6.43
N ARG A 75 -15.94 15.68 -5.48
CA ARG A 75 -15.94 16.07 -4.06
C ARG A 75 -14.52 16.18 -3.50
N LEU A 76 -13.64 15.25 -3.85
CA LEU A 76 -12.24 15.28 -3.42
C LEU A 76 -11.48 16.50 -3.96
N ARG A 77 -11.73 16.89 -5.22
CA ARG A 77 -11.14 18.11 -5.81
C ARG A 77 -11.67 19.36 -5.12
N ASP A 78 -12.98 19.46 -4.92
CA ASP A 78 -13.59 20.61 -4.24
C ASP A 78 -13.00 20.78 -2.83
N GLN A 79 -12.86 19.69 -2.06
CA GLN A 79 -12.23 19.71 -0.74
C GLN A 79 -10.76 20.14 -0.76
N ALA A 80 -10.02 19.74 -1.80
CA ALA A 80 -8.61 20.12 -1.94
C ALA A 80 -8.46 21.60 -2.33
N GLU A 81 -9.33 22.11 -3.19
CA GLU A 81 -9.35 23.52 -3.62
C GLU A 81 -9.69 24.46 -2.46
N HIS A 82 -10.62 24.08 -1.60
CA HIS A 82 -11.06 24.89 -0.45
C HIS A 82 -10.29 24.56 0.84
N ARG A 83 -9.20 23.78 0.75
CA ARG A 83 -8.36 23.47 1.91
C ARG A 83 -7.67 24.74 2.38
N GLU A 84 -8.08 25.26 3.53
CA GLU A 84 -7.34 26.33 4.21
C GLU A 84 -5.91 25.83 4.49
N ARG A 85 -4.93 26.59 3.98
CA ARG A 85 -3.52 26.36 4.30
C ARG A 85 -3.28 26.95 5.69
N VAL A 86 -3.27 26.08 6.70
CA VAL A 86 -2.75 26.40 8.04
C VAL A 86 -1.24 26.25 8.01
#